data_AF-C9KJ83-F1
#
_entry.id   AF-C9KJ83-F1
#
_cell.length_a   1.000
_cell.length_b   1.000
_cell.length_c   1.000
_cell.angle_alpha   90.00
_cell.angle_beta   90.00
_cell.angle_gamma   90.00
#
_symmetry.space_group_name_H-M   'P 1'
#
loop_
_entity.id
_entity.type
_entity.pdbx_description
1 polymer ?
#
loop_
_entity_poly.entity_id
_entity_poly.type
_entity_poly.pdbx_seq_one_letter_code
_entity_poly.pdbx_strand_id
1 'polypeptide(L)'
;MNRIKMLREAKGLGLRELAADLERHGTPLSWMTINKCERADSNPSWKSIRILSDYFGVSADYLMGTDMTVAAHNEKGTSLPPELQLAVEKFYREQKLKYEENDGTGKE
;
A
#
# COMPACT_ATOMS: atom_id res chain seq x y z
N MET A 1 -9.80 -6.55 5.28
CA MET A 1 -9.94 -6.07 3.89
C MET A 1 -8.84 -6.73 3.06
N ASN A 2 -9.15 -7.36 1.92
CA ASN A 2 -8.12 -8.02 1.08
C ASN A 2 -7.62 -7.05 -0.01
N ARG A 3 -6.30 -6.78 -0.02
CA ARG A 3 -5.70 -5.77 -0.92
C ARG A 3 -5.70 -6.19 -2.40
N ILE A 4 -5.65 -7.48 -2.71
CA ILE A 4 -5.77 -7.99 -4.09
C ILE A 4 -7.15 -7.63 -4.65
N LYS A 5 -8.20 -7.91 -3.87
CA LYS A 5 -9.58 -7.59 -4.24
C LYS A 5 -9.77 -6.09 -4.46
N MET A 6 -9.24 -5.27 -3.55
CA MET A 6 -9.29 -3.81 -3.67
C MET A 6 -8.65 -3.30 -4.96
N LEU A 7 -7.42 -3.75 -5.26
CA LEU A 7 -6.68 -3.32 -6.45
C LEU A 7 -7.37 -3.76 -7.74
N ARG A 8 -7.94 -4.97 -7.74
CA ARG A 8 -8.71 -5.48 -8.88
C ARG A 8 -9.96 -4.62 -9.12
N GLU A 9 -10.73 -4.34 -8.08
CA GLU A 9 -11.95 -3.53 -8.16
C GLU A 9 -11.66 -2.07 -8.51
N ALA A 10 -10.56 -1.50 -8.02
CA ALA A 10 -10.12 -0.15 -8.38
C ALA A 10 -9.76 -0.01 -9.87
N LYS A 11 -9.29 -1.10 -10.52
CA LYS A 11 -9.11 -1.16 -11.97
C LYS A 11 -10.40 -1.49 -12.74
N GLY A 12 -11.52 -1.71 -12.06
CA GLY A 12 -12.80 -2.08 -12.68
C GLY A 12 -12.83 -3.50 -13.24
N LEU A 13 -11.93 -4.38 -12.80
CA LEU A 13 -11.78 -5.73 -13.37
C LEU A 13 -12.58 -6.78 -12.59
N GLY A 14 -13.27 -7.66 -13.30
CA GLY A 14 -13.74 -8.94 -12.78
C GLY A 14 -12.59 -9.96 -12.61
N LEU A 15 -12.86 -11.08 -11.92
CA LEU A 15 -11.87 -12.15 -11.71
C LEU A 15 -11.35 -12.74 -13.03
N ARG A 16 -12.24 -12.91 -14.02
CA ARG A 16 -11.90 -13.46 -15.34
C ARG A 16 -11.13 -12.46 -16.19
N GLU A 17 -11.47 -11.19 -16.07
CA GLU A 17 -10.79 -10.11 -16.80
C GLU A 17 -9.37 -9.94 -16.29
N LEU A 18 -9.16 -9.97 -14.96
CA LEU A 18 -7.82 -9.96 -14.39
C LEU A 18 -6.99 -11.18 -14.84
N ALA A 19 -7.60 -12.37 -14.90
CA ALA A 19 -6.91 -13.56 -15.40
C ALA A 19 -6.49 -13.40 -16.87
N ALA A 20 -7.38 -12.85 -17.71
CA ALA A 20 -7.08 -12.60 -19.12
C ALA A 20 -6.00 -11.51 -19.29
N ASP A 21 -6.04 -10.44 -18.50
CA ASP A 21 -5.00 -9.41 -18.48
C ASP A 21 -3.64 -10.00 -18.14
N LEU A 22 -3.57 -10.78 -17.06
CA LEU A 22 -2.35 -11.44 -16.61
C LEU A 22 -1.76 -12.37 -17.69
N GLU A 23 -2.62 -13.06 -18.44
CA GLU A 23 -2.20 -13.86 -19.59
C GLU A 23 -1.64 -13.00 -20.72
N ARG A 24 -2.28 -11.86 -21.05
CA ARG A 24 -1.77 -10.88 -22.04
C ARG A 24 -0.43 -10.27 -21.63
N HIS A 25 -0.17 -10.14 -20.33
CA HIS A 25 1.10 -9.66 -19.77
C HIS A 25 2.17 -10.76 -19.65
N GLY A 26 1.89 -12.01 -20.07
CA GLY A 26 2.86 -13.11 -20.04
C GLY A 26 3.01 -13.79 -18.67
N THR A 27 2.15 -13.47 -17.70
CA THR A 27 2.17 -14.02 -16.34
C THR A 27 0.83 -14.69 -16.00
N PRO A 28 0.47 -15.80 -16.66
CA PRO A 28 -0.87 -16.37 -16.55
C PRO A 28 -1.17 -16.84 -15.12
N LEU A 29 -2.36 -16.46 -14.64
CA LEU A 29 -2.90 -16.89 -13.36
C LEU A 29 -4.40 -17.17 -13.52
N SER A 30 -4.86 -18.34 -13.09
CA SER A 30 -6.27 -18.70 -13.25
C SER A 30 -7.18 -17.83 -12.37
N TRP A 31 -8.39 -17.54 -12.84
CA TRP A 31 -9.40 -16.83 -12.06
C TRP A 31 -9.76 -17.54 -10.74
N MET A 32 -9.68 -18.88 -10.71
CA MET A 32 -9.87 -19.67 -9.49
C MET A 32 -8.74 -19.42 -8.47
N THR A 33 -7.51 -19.31 -8.96
CA THR A 33 -6.34 -18.98 -8.13
C THR A 33 -6.48 -17.58 -7.57
N ILE A 34 -6.88 -16.60 -8.38
CA ILE A 34 -7.13 -15.22 -7.94
C ILE A 34 -8.24 -15.21 -6.87
N ASN A 35 -9.38 -15.85 -7.14
CA ASN A 35 -10.49 -15.95 -6.18
C ASN A 35 -10.04 -16.59 -4.86
N LYS A 36 -9.18 -17.63 -4.91
CA LYS A 36 -8.60 -18.21 -3.71
C LYS A 36 -7.78 -17.15 -2.94
N CYS A 37 -6.89 -16.43 -3.62
CA CYS A 37 -6.04 -15.41 -2.99
C CYS A 37 -6.84 -14.24 -2.35
N GLU A 38 -8.04 -13.95 -2.85
CA GLU A 38 -8.90 -12.88 -2.31
C GLU A 38 -9.65 -13.26 -1.02
N ARG A 39 -9.67 -14.55 -0.66
CA ARG A 39 -10.30 -15.01 0.58
C ARG A 39 -9.43 -14.70 1.79
N ALA A 40 -10.07 -14.37 2.92
CA ALA A 40 -9.39 -14.01 4.16
C ALA A 40 -8.50 -15.15 4.73
N ASP A 41 -8.94 -16.40 4.62
CA ASP A 41 -8.22 -17.57 5.15
C ASP A 41 -7.32 -18.26 4.10
N SER A 42 -7.00 -17.56 3.01
CA SER A 42 -6.14 -18.14 1.97
C SER A 42 -4.67 -18.04 2.34
N ASN A 43 -3.93 -19.12 2.11
CA ASN A 43 -2.47 -19.11 2.05
C ASN A 43 -2.02 -19.14 0.58
N PRO A 44 -1.95 -17.99 -0.12
CA PRO A 44 -1.51 -17.92 -1.50
C PRO A 44 -0.04 -18.36 -1.64
N SER A 45 0.29 -19.01 -2.75
CA SER A 45 1.69 -19.36 -3.00
C SER A 45 2.52 -18.10 -3.28
N TRP A 46 3.82 -18.16 -2.95
CA TRP A 46 4.76 -17.09 -3.29
C TRP A 46 4.72 -16.71 -4.77
N LYS A 47 4.57 -17.71 -5.66
CA LYS A 47 4.43 -17.47 -7.10
C LYS A 47 3.24 -16.57 -7.44
N SER A 48 2.08 -16.82 -6.83
CA SER A 48 0.88 -16.00 -7.05
C SER A 48 1.06 -14.59 -6.51
N ILE A 49 1.64 -14.45 -5.31
CA ILE A 49 1.92 -13.14 -4.72
C ILE A 49 2.84 -12.32 -5.61
N ARG A 50 3.94 -12.91 -6.09
CA ARG A 50 4.88 -12.25 -6.99
C ARG A 50 4.22 -11.79 -8.29
N ILE A 51 3.45 -12.67 -8.94
CA ILE A 51 2.76 -12.32 -10.19
C ILE A 51 1.81 -11.13 -9.98
N LEU A 52 1.04 -11.17 -8.90
CA LEU A 52 0.07 -10.12 -8.60
C LEU A 52 0.77 -8.81 -8.18
N SER A 53 1.85 -8.89 -7.39
CA SER A 53 2.61 -7.72 -6.95
C SER A 53 3.25 -7.01 -8.16
N ASP A 54 3.84 -7.78 -9.07
CA ASP A 54 4.45 -7.28 -10.29
C ASP A 54 3.39 -6.65 -11.21
N TYR A 55 2.23 -7.29 -11.38
CA TYR A 55 1.12 -6.77 -12.19
C TYR A 55 0.51 -5.47 -11.66
N PHE A 56 0.38 -5.36 -10.34
CA PHE A 56 -0.17 -4.15 -9.72
C PHE A 56 0.89 -3.08 -9.43
N GLY A 57 2.18 -3.39 -9.58
CA GLY A 57 3.27 -2.47 -9.28
C GLY A 57 3.38 -2.13 -7.79
N VAL A 58 3.10 -3.08 -6.91
CA VAL A 58 3.13 -2.92 -5.44
C VAL A 58 4.10 -3.92 -4.81
N SER A 59 4.50 -3.70 -3.55
CA SER A 59 5.34 -4.69 -2.84
C SER A 59 4.53 -5.93 -2.46
N ALA A 60 5.21 -7.07 -2.33
CA ALA A 60 4.60 -8.31 -1.82
C ALA A 60 4.00 -8.13 -0.41
N ASP A 61 4.70 -7.40 0.47
CA ASP A 61 4.23 -7.08 1.82
C ASP A 61 2.95 -6.24 1.79
N TYR A 62 2.93 -5.21 0.93
CA TYR A 62 1.70 -4.47 0.69
C TYR A 62 0.61 -5.45 0.25
N LEU A 63 0.81 -6.27 -0.78
CA LEU A 63 -0.24 -7.16 -1.26
C LEU A 63 -0.77 -8.13 -0.19
N MET A 64 0.09 -8.62 0.70
CA MET A 64 -0.24 -9.60 1.74
C MET A 64 -0.96 -9.01 2.97
N GLY A 65 -1.12 -7.69 3.07
CA GLY A 65 -1.78 -7.12 4.23
C GLY A 65 -0.87 -7.00 5.46
N THR A 66 0.42 -7.36 5.35
CA THR A 66 1.39 -6.98 6.36
C THR A 66 1.55 -5.47 6.20
N ASP A 67 0.89 -4.70 7.06
CA ASP A 67 1.30 -3.32 7.25
C ASP A 67 2.80 -3.39 7.47
N MET A 68 3.56 -2.69 6.63
CA MET A 68 4.84 -2.20 7.10
C MET A 68 4.47 -1.51 8.40
N THR A 69 4.74 -2.15 9.54
CA THR A 69 5.45 -1.42 10.55
C THR A 69 6.59 -0.85 9.74
N VAL A 70 6.45 0.42 9.36
CA VAL A 70 7.62 1.25 9.15
C VAL A 70 8.42 0.84 10.36
N ALA A 71 9.49 0.08 10.15
CA ALA A 71 10.60 0.17 11.06
C ALA A 71 10.83 1.67 11.01
N ALA A 72 10.19 2.39 11.93
CA ALA A 72 10.53 3.76 12.21
C ALA A 72 12.02 3.58 12.35
N HIS A 73 12.77 4.09 11.39
CA HIS A 73 14.18 4.27 11.57
C HIS A 73 14.20 5.23 12.74
N ASN A 74 14.16 4.66 13.94
CA ASN A 74 14.36 5.33 15.20
C ASN A 74 15.87 5.47 15.35
N GLU A 75 16.55 5.83 14.25
CA GLU A 75 17.63 6.77 14.37
C GLU A 75 16.94 8.00 14.98
N LYS A 76 16.92 8.05 16.32
CA LYS A 76 16.88 9.33 17.02
C LYS A 76 17.77 10.24 16.20
N GLY A 77 17.24 11.33 15.66
CA GLY A 77 17.78 12.11 14.54
C GLY A 77 19.18 12.70 14.79
N THR A 78 20.16 11.85 15.05
CA THR A 78 21.52 12.18 15.47
C THR A 78 22.46 12.21 14.27
N SER A 79 21.96 11.84 13.07
CA SER A 79 22.69 11.86 11.80
C SER A 79 22.64 13.24 11.11
N LEU A 80 21.69 14.10 11.49
CA LEU A 80 21.54 15.43 10.91
C LEU A 80 22.38 16.46 11.71
N PRO A 81 23.14 17.34 11.04
CA PRO A 81 23.73 18.52 11.66
C PRO A 81 22.70 19.32 12.48
N PRO A 82 23.10 19.98 13.60
CA PRO A 82 22.18 20.71 14.48
C PRO A 82 21.28 21.72 13.77
N GLU A 83 21.81 22.39 12.74
CA GLU A 83 21.06 23.37 11.94
C GLU A 83 19.89 22.75 11.18
N LEU A 84 20.06 21.52 10.66
CA LEU A 84 19.00 20.82 9.94
C LEU A 84 17.95 20.24 10.89
N GLN A 85 18.33 19.85 12.12
CA GLN A 85 17.36 19.44 13.14
C GLN A 85 16.40 20.59 13.47
N LEU A 86 16.94 21.81 13.63
CA LEU A 86 16.15 23.00 13.88
C LEU A 86 15.20 23.34 12.71
N ALA A 87 15.69 23.19 11.47
CA ALA A 87 14.88 23.42 10.28
C ALA A 87 13.71 22.42 10.19
N VAL A 88 13.97 21.14 10.49
CA VAL A 88 12.95 20.08 10.52
C VAL A 88 11.91 20.35 11.61
N GLU A 89 12.34 20.73 12.83
CA GLU A 89 11.42 21.06 13.92
C GLU A 89 10.54 22.28 13.58
N LYS A 90 11.14 23.32 13.00
CA LYS A 90 10.43 24.51 12.56
C LYS A 90 9.38 24.16 11.50
N PHE A 91 9.75 23.34 10.52
CA PHE A 91 8.84 22.88 9.48
C PHE A 91 7.66 22.10 10.07
N TYR A 92 7.90 21.14 10.97
CA TYR A 92 6.83 20.39 11.62
C TYR A 92 5.88 21.30 12.40
N ARG A 93 6.41 22.32 13.09
CA ARG A 93 5.61 23.32 13.81
C ARG A 93 4.72 24.12 12.87
N GLU A 94 5.26 24.59 11.75
CA GLU A 94 4.52 25.34 10.73
C GLU A 94 3.40 24.51 10.10
N GLN A 95 3.68 23.25 9.72
CA GLN A 95 2.66 22.36 9.18
C GLN A 95 1.57 22.07 10.20
N LYS A 96 1.94 21.83 11.46
CA LYS A 96 0.98 21.56 12.54
C LYS A 96 0.02 22.73 12.74
N LEU A 97 0.52 23.97 12.84
CA LEU A 97 -0.32 25.16 12.96
C LEU A 97 -1.25 25.34 11.75
N LYS A 98 -0.73 25.11 10.54
CA LYS A 98 -1.50 25.25 9.29
C LYS A 98 -2.69 24.30 9.20
N TYR A 99 -2.59 23.10 9.75
CA TYR A 99 -3.63 22.09 9.66
C TYR A 99 -4.45 21.92 10.95
N GLU A 100 -4.00 22.45 12.10
CA GLU A 100 -4.81 22.51 13.33
C GLU A 100 -5.89 23.61 13.28
N GLU A 101 -5.69 24.70 12.52
CA GLU A 101 -6.70 25.75 12.38
C GLU A 101 -7.91 25.36 11.50
N ASN A 102 -7.81 24.29 10.70
CA ASN A 102 -8.86 23.87 9.77
C ASN A 102 -9.90 22.88 10.34
N ASP A 103 -9.72 22.38 11.56
CA ASP A 103 -10.63 21.39 12.19
C ASP A 103 -11.73 22.03 13.09
N GLY A 104 -11.86 23.36 13.09
CA GLY A 104 -12.69 24.10 14.04
C GLY A 104 -13.88 24.90 13.50
N THR A 105 -14.11 25.01 12.18
CA THR A 105 -15.23 25.81 11.64
C THR A 105 -15.95 25.08 10.51
N GLY A 106 -16.76 24.11 10.89
CA GLY A 106 -17.68 23.38 10.01
C GLY A 106 -18.95 22.96 10.75
N LYS A 107 -19.54 23.88 11.52
CA LYS A 107 -20.91 23.76 12.02
C LYS A 107 -21.61 25.08 11.77
N GLU A 108 -22.31 25.17 10.65
CA GLU A 108 -23.63 25.82 10.50
C GLU A 108 -24.44 25.06 9.46
#